data_AF-A0A2V9XXG1-F1
#
_entry.id   AF-A0A2V9XXG1-F1
#
_cell.length_a   1.000
_cell.length_b   1.000
_cell.length_c   1.000
_cell.angle_alpha   90.00
_cell.angle_beta   90.00
_cell.angle_gamma   90.00
#
_symmetry.space_group_name_H-M   'P 1'
#
loop_
_entity.id
_entity.type
_entity.pdbx_description
1 polymer ?
#
loop_
_entity_poly.entity_id
_entity_poly.type
_entity_poly.pdbx_seq_one_letter_code
_entity_poly.pdbx_strand_id
1 'polypeptide(L)'
;MPGPQPVATTKVSANAVQSQPLLRTSGGEGADRVFKSAITACGLAVLGVLVLIVYELISSSRLTWHAFGFKFFAGTDWNPVSEQFGALPFIYGTLVSSLLALVIAVPLSVGVAVFTTEMCPKALRGPLSFFVELLAAIP
;
A
#
# COMPACT_ATOMS: atom_id res chain seq x y z
N MET A 1 -46.48 57.69 27.68
CA MET A 1 -45.53 56.95 26.82
C MET A 1 -46.13 55.57 26.55
N PRO A 2 -46.50 55.24 25.31
CA PRO A 2 -46.91 53.88 24.97
C PRO A 2 -45.67 52.99 24.95
N GLY A 3 -45.71 51.86 25.66
CA GLY A 3 -44.61 50.89 25.70
C GLY A 3 -44.36 50.22 24.34
N PRO A 4 -43.20 49.55 24.16
CA PRO A 4 -42.88 48.82 22.94
C PRO A 4 -43.88 47.67 22.74
N GLN A 5 -44.52 47.64 21.57
CA GLN A 5 -45.44 46.58 21.18
C GLN A 5 -44.69 45.26 20.98
N PRO A 6 -45.26 44.11 21.37
CA PRO A 6 -44.63 42.81 21.14
C PRO A 6 -44.56 42.52 19.63
N VAL A 7 -43.35 42.25 19.13
CA VAL A 7 -43.14 41.85 17.73
C VAL A 7 -43.87 40.53 17.49
N ALA A 8 -44.68 40.48 16.45
CA ALA A 8 -45.40 39.26 16.08
C ALA A 8 -44.37 38.15 15.85
N THR A 9 -44.42 37.10 16.67
CA THR A 9 -43.62 35.90 16.48
C THR A 9 -44.12 35.24 15.21
N THR A 10 -43.45 35.51 14.09
CA THR A 10 -43.61 34.74 12.85
C THR A 10 -43.41 33.29 13.24
N LYS A 11 -44.50 32.52 13.27
CA LYS A 11 -44.43 31.08 13.43
C LYS A 11 -43.59 30.59 12.26
N VAL A 12 -42.32 30.28 12.53
CA VAL A 12 -41.49 29.51 11.61
C VAL A 12 -42.26 28.21 11.44
N SER A 13 -43.02 28.15 10.34
CA SER A 13 -43.75 26.97 9.97
C SER A 13 -42.73 25.85 9.92
N ALA A 14 -42.86 24.87 10.81
CA ALA A 14 -42.16 23.60 10.75
C ALA A 14 -42.67 22.79 9.56
N ASN A 15 -42.76 23.45 8.40
CA ASN A 15 -43.07 22.85 7.13
C ASN A 15 -41.79 22.15 6.72
N ALA A 16 -41.77 20.85 7.04
CA ALA A 16 -40.99 19.85 6.36
C ALA A 16 -39.67 20.38 5.80
N VAL A 17 -38.61 20.30 6.60
CA VAL A 17 -37.33 19.87 6.02
C VAL A 17 -37.58 18.43 5.56
N GLN A 18 -38.30 18.34 4.45
CA GLN A 18 -38.51 17.16 3.68
C GLN A 18 -37.10 16.83 3.24
N SER A 19 -36.49 15.88 3.95
CA SER A 19 -35.23 15.25 3.58
C SER A 19 -35.46 14.59 2.23
N GLN A 20 -35.52 15.40 1.17
CA GLN A 20 -35.38 14.92 -0.18
C GLN A 20 -34.00 14.27 -0.20
N PRO A 21 -33.87 12.96 -0.46
CA PRO A 21 -32.58 12.40 -0.76
C PRO A 21 -32.09 13.12 -2.02
N LEU A 22 -31.18 14.09 -1.87
CA LEU A 22 -30.63 14.94 -2.93
C LEU A 22 -29.79 14.16 -3.97
N LEU A 23 -29.83 12.83 -3.93
CA LEU A 23 -29.22 11.94 -4.91
C LEU A 23 -30.26 10.96 -5.43
N ARG A 24 -31.23 11.46 -6.18
CA ARG A 24 -31.95 10.63 -7.15
C ARG A 24 -31.04 10.40 -8.35
N THR A 25 -30.03 9.55 -8.19
CA THR A 25 -29.29 8.96 -9.33
C THR A 25 -30.19 7.87 -9.92
N SER A 26 -31.00 8.28 -10.90
CA SER A 26 -31.98 7.43 -11.60
C SER A 26 -31.51 7.05 -13.02
N GLY A 27 -30.20 7.05 -13.29
CA GLY A 27 -29.70 6.84 -14.66
C GLY A 27 -28.36 6.12 -14.79
N GLY A 28 -27.81 5.55 -13.70
CA GLY A 28 -26.46 5.00 -13.68
C GLY A 28 -26.33 3.53 -13.30
N GLU A 29 -27.42 2.80 -13.06
CA GLU A 29 -27.37 1.44 -12.49
C GLU A 29 -26.57 0.45 -13.34
N GLY A 30 -26.56 0.63 -14.66
CA GLY A 30 -25.72 -0.15 -15.58
C GLY A 30 -24.23 0.25 -15.50
N ALA A 31 -23.94 1.55 -15.50
CA ALA A 31 -22.58 2.06 -15.41
C ALA A 31 -21.92 1.71 -14.06
N ASP A 32 -22.67 1.81 -12.97
CA ASP A 32 -22.23 1.44 -11.62
C ASP A 32 -21.96 -0.07 -11.52
N ARG A 33 -22.79 -0.90 -12.17
CA ARG A 33 -22.57 -2.36 -12.23
C ARG A 33 -21.34 -2.73 -13.06
N VAL A 34 -21.13 -2.07 -14.20
CA VAL A 34 -19.93 -2.26 -15.03
C VAL A 34 -18.68 -1.84 -14.26
N PHE A 35 -18.70 -0.67 -13.63
CA PHE A 35 -17.59 -0.17 -12.82
C PHE A 35 -17.26 -1.11 -11.66
N LYS A 36 -18.28 -1.56 -10.91
CA LYS A 36 -18.11 -2.55 -9.84
C LYS A 36 -17.52 -3.86 -10.38
N SER A 37 -18.02 -4.38 -11.50
CA SER A 37 -17.48 -5.60 -12.10
C SER A 37 -16.02 -5.44 -12.54
N ALA A 38 -15.65 -4.30 -13.10
CA ALA A 38 -14.29 -4.01 -13.56
C ALA A 38 -13.31 -3.95 -12.39
N ILE A 39 -13.67 -3.28 -11.29
CA ILE A 39 -12.85 -3.26 -10.07
C ILE A 39 -12.72 -4.66 -9.47
N THR A 40 -13.83 -5.41 -9.37
CA THR A 40 -13.77 -6.78 -8.85
C THR A 40 -12.93 -7.69 -9.74
N ALA A 41 -13.00 -7.53 -11.06
CA ALA A 41 -12.19 -8.27 -12.02
C ALA A 41 -10.71 -7.92 -11.89
N CYS A 42 -10.36 -6.64 -11.71
CA CYS A 42 -8.98 -6.22 -11.40
C CYS A 42 -8.47 -6.87 -10.11
N GLY A 43 -9.25 -6.83 -9.03
CA GLY A 43 -8.87 -7.47 -7.77
C GLY A 43 -8.69 -8.99 -7.91
N LEU A 44 -9.62 -9.65 -8.60
CA LEU A 44 -9.54 -11.07 -8.94
C LEU A 44 -8.33 -11.39 -9.83
N ALA A 45 -7.99 -10.51 -10.77
CA ALA A 45 -6.83 -10.67 -11.64
C ALA A 45 -5.53 -10.60 -10.84
N VAL A 46 -5.39 -9.65 -9.90
CA VAL A 46 -4.22 -9.58 -9.00
C VAL A 46 -4.07 -10.88 -8.20
N LEU A 47 -5.16 -11.36 -7.60
CA LEU A 47 -5.16 -12.64 -6.89
C LEU A 47 -4.84 -13.82 -7.82
N GLY A 48 -5.39 -13.82 -9.05
CA GLY A 48 -5.12 -14.83 -10.07
C GLY A 48 -3.65 -14.87 -10.49
N VAL A 49 -3.04 -13.69 -10.70
CA VAL A 49 -1.61 -13.56 -10.98
C VAL A 49 -0.78 -14.08 -9.80
N LEU A 50 -1.15 -13.76 -8.56
CA LEU A 50 -0.47 -14.30 -7.37
C LEU A 50 -0.54 -15.83 -7.33
N VAL A 51 -1.69 -16.42 -7.62
CA VAL A 51 -1.86 -17.88 -7.70
C VAL A 51 -1.00 -18.47 -8.82
N LEU A 52 -0.95 -17.83 -10.00
CA LEU A 52 -0.10 -18.25 -11.11
C LEU A 52 1.39 -18.20 -10.74
N ILE A 53 1.83 -17.15 -10.04
CA ILE A 53 3.22 -17.03 -9.56
C ILE A 53 3.54 -18.19 -8.61
N VAL A 54 2.67 -18.47 -7.64
CA VAL A 54 2.86 -19.59 -6.70
C VAL A 54 2.89 -20.93 -7.44
N TYR A 55 2.01 -21.11 -8.42
CA TYR A 55 1.95 -22.32 -9.24
C TYR A 55 3.24 -22.53 -10.04
N GLU A 56 3.72 -21.50 -10.75
CA GLU A 56 4.97 -21.54 -11.50
C GLU A 56 6.18 -21.79 -10.59
N LEU A 57 6.21 -21.16 -9.41
CA LEU A 57 7.27 -21.37 -8.43
C LEU A 57 7.34 -22.83 -7.99
N ILE A 58 6.20 -23.43 -7.65
CA ILE A 58 6.12 -24.84 -7.23
C ILE A 58 6.50 -25.76 -8.39
N SER A 59 6.00 -25.49 -9.59
CA SER A 59 6.28 -26.28 -10.79
C SER A 59 7.77 -26.29 -11.12
N SER A 60 8.38 -25.10 -11.14
CA SER A 60 9.81 -24.90 -11.44
C SER A 60 10.73 -25.45 -10.35
N SER A 61 10.31 -25.41 -9.07
CA SER A 61 11.10 -25.89 -7.94
C SER A 61 11.15 -27.44 -7.83
N ARG A 62 10.30 -28.19 -8.55
CA ARG A 62 10.20 -29.66 -8.46
C ARG A 62 11.54 -30.39 -8.60
N LEU A 63 12.41 -29.92 -9.50
CA LEU A 63 13.73 -30.51 -9.73
C LEU A 63 14.64 -30.39 -8.50
N THR A 64 14.59 -29.24 -7.81
CA THR A 64 15.37 -28.98 -6.60
C THR A 64 14.89 -29.85 -5.44
N TRP A 65 13.56 -30.04 -5.31
CA TRP A 65 12.97 -30.95 -4.32
C TRP A 65 13.41 -32.39 -4.49
N HIS A 66 13.51 -32.88 -5.74
CA HIS A 66 13.96 -34.24 -6.02
C HIS A 66 15.46 -34.43 -5.79
N ALA A 67 16.28 -33.41 -6.12
CA ALA A 67 17.74 -33.50 -6.01
C ALA A 67 18.27 -33.30 -4.58
N PHE A 68 17.68 -32.37 -3.80
CA PHE A 68 18.26 -31.94 -2.51
C PHE A 68 17.33 -32.13 -1.31
N GLY A 69 16.01 -32.25 -1.52
CA GLY A 69 15.02 -32.43 -0.46
C GLY A 69 15.15 -31.41 0.68
N PHE A 70 14.87 -31.84 1.93
CA PHE A 70 14.98 -30.98 3.11
C PHE A 70 16.41 -30.55 3.45
N LYS A 71 17.44 -31.29 2.98
CA LYS A 71 18.84 -30.95 3.21
C LYS A 71 19.24 -29.65 2.51
N PHE A 72 18.51 -29.24 1.47
CA PHE A 72 18.68 -27.96 0.79
C PHE A 72 18.66 -26.76 1.75
N PHE A 73 17.77 -26.75 2.75
CA PHE A 73 17.65 -25.64 3.71
C PHE A 73 18.80 -25.58 4.71
N ALA A 74 19.40 -26.72 5.04
CA ALA A 74 20.52 -26.83 5.97
C ALA A 74 21.89 -26.78 5.26
N GLY A 75 21.93 -26.84 3.94
CA GLY A 75 23.15 -26.85 3.14
C GLY A 75 23.88 -25.50 3.21
N THR A 76 25.14 -25.52 3.62
CA THR A 76 26.01 -24.34 3.79
C THR A 76 26.80 -23.98 2.55
N ASP A 77 26.89 -24.90 1.58
CA ASP A 77 27.74 -24.73 0.41
C ASP A 77 26.91 -24.40 -0.83
N TRP A 78 27.46 -23.49 -1.63
CA TRP A 78 26.98 -23.19 -2.97
C TRP A 78 28.12 -23.40 -3.95
N ASN A 79 28.19 -24.61 -4.53
CA ASN A 79 29.20 -24.98 -5.50
C ASN A 79 28.55 -25.39 -6.83
N PRO A 80 28.51 -24.48 -7.83
CA PRO A 80 27.93 -24.76 -9.14
C PRO A 80 28.74 -25.76 -9.97
N VAL A 81 30.03 -26.00 -9.63
CA VAL A 81 30.89 -26.96 -10.34
C VAL A 81 30.58 -28.40 -9.91
N SER A 82 30.30 -28.62 -8.64
CA SER A 82 29.94 -29.94 -8.10
C SER A 82 28.43 -30.17 -7.99
N GLU A 83 27.62 -29.28 -8.58
CA GLU A 83 26.15 -29.29 -8.50
C GLU A 83 25.62 -29.39 -7.06
N GLN A 84 26.29 -28.75 -6.10
CA GLN A 84 25.86 -28.72 -4.70
C GLN A 84 25.28 -27.35 -4.38
N PHE A 85 23.98 -27.32 -4.12
CA PHE A 85 23.25 -26.08 -3.88
C PHE A 85 22.60 -26.11 -2.50
N GLY A 86 22.97 -25.16 -1.65
CA GLY A 86 22.34 -24.90 -0.35
C GLY A 86 21.63 -23.55 -0.32
N ALA A 87 20.50 -23.49 0.40
CA ALA A 87 19.72 -22.25 0.56
C ALA A 87 20.32 -21.31 1.60
N LEU A 88 21.09 -21.84 2.54
CA LEU A 88 21.53 -21.14 3.76
C LEU A 88 22.41 -19.92 3.47
N PRO A 89 23.36 -19.95 2.50
CA PRO A 89 24.12 -18.76 2.10
C PRO A 89 23.24 -17.62 1.58
N PHE A 90 22.18 -17.93 0.83
CA PHE A 90 21.25 -16.92 0.32
C PHE A 90 20.40 -16.33 1.44
N ILE A 91 19.86 -17.17 2.32
CA ILE A 91 19.08 -16.71 3.49
C ILE A 91 19.95 -15.83 4.38
N TYR A 92 21.17 -16.25 4.67
CA TYR A 92 22.11 -15.48 5.47
C TYR A 92 22.45 -14.14 4.79
N GLY A 93 22.74 -14.15 3.49
CA GLY A 93 23.03 -12.95 2.71
C GLY A 93 21.88 -11.94 2.73
N THR A 94 20.64 -12.38 2.53
CA THR A 94 19.47 -11.48 2.56
C THR A 94 19.19 -10.94 3.96
N LEU A 95 19.33 -11.74 5.01
CA LEU A 95 19.16 -11.29 6.39
C LEU A 95 20.24 -10.28 6.80
N VAL A 96 21.51 -10.56 6.53
CA VAL A 96 22.61 -9.65 6.87
C VAL A 96 22.51 -8.35 6.07
N SER A 97 22.23 -8.43 4.77
CA SER A 97 22.09 -7.23 3.93
C SER A 97 20.88 -6.38 4.33
N SER A 98 19.71 -6.99 4.58
CA SER A 98 18.53 -6.25 5.04
C SER A 98 18.74 -5.64 6.43
N LEU A 99 19.40 -6.36 7.35
CA LEU A 99 19.75 -5.82 8.66
C LEU A 99 20.70 -4.63 8.55
N LEU A 100 21.75 -4.74 7.75
CA LEU A 100 22.70 -3.65 7.53
C LEU A 100 22.00 -2.44 6.87
N ALA A 101 21.12 -2.70 5.91
CA ALA A 101 20.31 -1.66 5.28
C ALA A 101 19.44 -0.94 6.31
N LEU A 102 18.77 -1.66 7.22
CA LEU A 102 17.95 -1.05 8.28
C LEU A 102 18.80 -0.24 9.26
N VAL A 103 19.95 -0.77 9.69
CA VAL A 103 20.87 -0.08 10.61
C VAL A 103 21.31 1.27 10.07
N ILE A 104 21.48 1.39 8.75
CA ILE A 104 21.89 2.63 8.08
C ILE A 104 20.67 3.51 7.75
N ALA A 105 19.62 2.93 7.19
CA ALA A 105 18.45 3.65 6.68
C ALA A 105 17.61 4.26 7.80
N VAL A 106 17.45 3.58 8.95
CA VAL A 106 16.65 4.07 10.07
C VAL A 106 17.18 5.38 10.65
N PRO A 107 18.45 5.49 11.09
CA PRO A 107 18.96 6.75 11.65
C PRO A 107 18.97 7.88 10.60
N LEU A 108 19.25 7.57 9.33
CA LEU A 108 19.16 8.54 8.24
C LEU A 108 17.73 9.05 8.04
N SER A 109 16.75 8.14 8.02
CA SER A 109 15.33 8.48 7.88
C SER A 109 14.85 9.40 9.00
N VAL A 110 15.21 9.07 10.25
CA VAL A 110 14.90 9.91 11.41
C VAL A 110 15.59 11.29 11.29
N GLY A 111 16.86 11.31 10.87
CA GLY A 111 17.59 12.55 10.65
C GLY A 111 16.94 13.47 9.61
N VAL A 112 16.49 12.92 8.47
CA VAL A 112 15.77 13.66 7.43
C VAL A 112 14.42 14.17 7.94
N ALA A 113 13.69 13.37 8.72
CA ALA A 113 12.40 13.76 9.29
C ALA A 113 12.54 14.95 10.27
N VAL A 114 13.54 14.90 11.16
CA VAL A 114 13.82 15.98 12.11
C VAL A 114 14.29 17.23 11.38
N PHE A 115 15.22 17.10 10.43
CA PHE A 115 15.70 18.24 9.64
C PHE A 115 14.56 18.94 8.90
N THR A 116 13.68 18.18 8.26
CA THR A 116 12.54 18.72 7.49
C THR A 116 11.52 19.41 8.40
N THR A 117 11.36 18.96 9.65
CA THR A 117 10.39 19.50 10.61
C THR A 117 10.91 20.75 11.31
N GLU A 118 12.13 20.70 11.82
CA GLU A 118 12.68 21.70 12.76
C GLU A 118 13.64 22.70 12.11
N MET A 119 14.40 22.26 11.10
CA MET A 119 15.56 23.02 10.59
C MET A 119 15.37 23.52 9.14
N CYS A 120 14.41 22.98 8.40
CA CYS A 120 14.27 23.23 6.98
C CYS A 120 13.60 24.59 6.68
N PRO A 121 14.22 25.47 5.85
CA PRO A 121 13.59 26.71 5.41
C PRO A 121 12.35 26.43 4.56
N LYS A 122 11.34 27.30 4.66
CA LYS A 122 10.00 27.10 4.07
C LYS A 122 10.01 26.79 2.56
N ALA A 123 10.99 27.33 1.82
CA ALA A 123 11.12 27.11 0.37
C ALA A 123 11.58 25.69 -0.02
N LEU A 124 12.34 25.01 0.84
CA LEU A 124 12.93 23.69 0.54
C LEU A 124 12.08 22.51 1.02
N ARG A 125 11.11 22.76 1.92
CA ARG A 125 10.27 21.70 2.50
C ARG A 125 9.41 20.98 1.46
N GLY A 126 8.82 21.74 0.53
CA GLY A 126 7.99 21.18 -0.56
C GLY A 126 8.76 20.27 -1.51
N PRO A 127 9.86 20.74 -2.13
CA PRO A 127 10.68 19.93 -3.03
C PRO A 127 11.25 18.66 -2.36
N LEU A 128 11.74 18.75 -1.12
CA LEU A 128 12.28 17.60 -0.40
C LEU A 128 11.21 16.53 -0.13
N SER A 129 10.02 16.91 0.33
CA SER A 129 8.91 15.97 0.48
C SER A 129 8.53 15.32 -0.84
N PHE A 130 8.46 16.11 -1.92
CA PHE A 130 8.18 15.57 -3.25
C PHE A 130 9.22 14.53 -3.70
N PHE A 131 10.52 14.76 -3.47
CA PHE A 131 11.55 13.77 -3.80
C PHE A 131 11.43 12.49 -2.98
N VAL A 132 11.07 12.58 -1.69
CA VAL A 132 10.85 11.40 -0.84
C VAL A 132 9.63 10.60 -1.31
N GLU A 133 8.53 11.28 -1.61
CA GLU A 133 7.32 10.66 -2.16
C GLU A 133 7.58 10.03 -3.52
N LEU A 134 8.34 10.71 -4.38
CA LEU A 134 8.73 10.21 -5.69
C LEU A 134 9.61 8.96 -5.59
N LEU A 135 10.59 8.95 -4.68
CA LEU A 135 11.45 7.78 -4.44
C LEU A 135 10.62 6.55 -4.02
N ALA A 136 9.54 6.76 -3.26
CA ALA A 136 8.64 5.69 -2.83
C ALA A 136 7.66 5.24 -3.94
N ALA A 137 7.40 6.08 -4.93
CA ALA A 137 6.43 5.83 -5.99
C ALA A 137 7.01 5.15 -7.25
N ILE A 138 8.34 5.12 -7.40
CA ILE A 138 8.99 4.49 -8.56
C ILE A 138 8.91 2.95 -8.42
N PRO A 139 8.32 2.24 -9.41
CA PRO A 139 8.21 0.79 -9.41
C PRO A 139 9.55 0.09 -9.70
#